data_AF-A0A7C4KPS0-F1
#
_entry.id   AF-A0A7C4KPS0-F1
#
_cell.length_a   1.000
_cell.length_b   1.000
_cell.length_c   1.000
_cell.angle_alpha   90.00
_cell.angle_beta   90.00
_cell.angle_gamma   90.00
#
_symmetry.space_group_name_H-M   'P 1'
#
loop_
_entity.id
_entity.type
_entity.pdbx_description
1 polymer ?
#
loop_
_entity_poly.entity_id
_entity_poly.type
_entity_poly.pdbx_seq_one_letter_code
_entity_poly.pdbx_strand_id
1 'polypeptide(L)'
;MWEYLRLHEAFIRALLSGQHGEHPPERWQRLLAFHETQMHRMQNERLIHLIVTLFVAAFFLLVLGFSIVRPTGPGLALTLLFLGLLSAYLVHYFRLENGVQRWYHLANEMHQRAGGCGALYQDGKVAPVLPEPKP
;
A
#
# COMPACT_ATOMS: atom_id res chain seq x y z
N MET A 1 9.76 8.29 -1.77
CA MET A 1 8.72 7.31 -2.16
C MET A 1 7.37 7.93 -2.48
N TRP A 2 6.74 8.69 -1.58
CA TRP A 2 5.36 9.15 -1.78
C TRP A 2 5.15 10.05 -3.01
N GLU A 3 6.15 10.83 -3.38
CA GLU A 3 6.13 11.67 -4.59
C GLU A 3 6.19 10.85 -5.88
N TYR A 4 7.04 9.82 -5.92
CA TYR A 4 7.10 8.86 -7.02
C TYR A 4 5.74 8.16 -7.21
N LEU A 5 5.08 7.77 -6.12
CA LEU A 5 3.77 7.13 -6.18
C LEU A 5 2.70 8.06 -6.77
N ARG A 6 2.71 9.34 -6.37
CA ARG A 6 1.80 10.35 -6.94
C ARG A 6 2.03 10.55 -8.43
N LEU A 7 3.29 10.65 -8.85
CA LEU A 7 3.65 10.83 -10.25
C LEU A 7 3.27 9.61 -11.10
N HIS A 8 3.51 8.39 -10.58
CA HIS A 8 3.09 7.16 -11.24
C HIS A 8 1.57 7.06 -11.34
N GLU A 9 0.84 7.40 -10.28
CA GLU A 9 -0.63 7.44 -10.30
C GLU A 9 -1.15 8.46 -11.34
N ALA A 10 -0.59 9.67 -11.36
CA ALA A 10 -0.94 10.70 -12.34
C ALA A 10 -0.67 10.23 -13.79
N PHE A 11 0.47 9.57 -14.02
CA PHE A 11 0.83 8.99 -15.30
C PHE A 11 -0.18 7.93 -15.76
N ILE A 12 -0.52 6.98 -14.91
CA ILE A 12 -1.50 5.93 -15.25
C ILE A 12 -2.90 6.51 -15.45
N ARG A 13 -3.34 7.45 -14.61
CA ARG A 13 -4.63 8.14 -14.78
C ARG A 13 -4.70 8.91 -16.10
N ALA A 14 -3.61 9.58 -16.49
CA ALA A 14 -3.53 10.27 -17.78
C ALA A 14 -3.69 9.28 -18.96
N LEU A 15 -3.04 8.10 -18.89
CA LEU A 15 -3.20 7.04 -19.88
C LEU A 15 -4.63 6.49 -19.95
N LEU A 16 -5.26 6.26 -18.79
CA LEU A 16 -6.64 5.76 -18.70
C LEU A 16 -7.68 6.77 -19.23
N SER A 17 -7.39 8.07 -19.15
CA SER A 17 -8.26 9.15 -19.66
C SER A 17 -8.28 9.28 -21.19
N GLY A 18 -7.47 8.52 -21.91
CA GLY A 18 -7.42 8.56 -23.38
C GLY A 18 -6.62 9.72 -23.96
N GLN A 19 -5.92 10.50 -23.12
CA GLN A 19 -5.09 11.64 -23.56
C GLN A 19 -3.97 11.26 -24.56
N HIS A 20 -3.64 9.97 -24.73
CA HIS A 20 -2.56 9.50 -25.61
C HIS A 20 -3.04 8.51 -26.70
N GLY A 21 -4.35 8.50 -26.99
CA GLY A 21 -4.96 7.62 -27.99
C GLY A 21 -5.18 6.18 -27.49
N GLU A 22 -5.86 5.37 -28.30
CA GLU A 22 -6.05 3.95 -27.98
C GLU A 22 -4.72 3.19 -28.12
N HIS A 23 -4.35 2.48 -27.06
CA HIS A 23 -3.16 1.65 -27.05
C HIS A 23 -3.51 0.19 -27.32
N PRO A 24 -2.68 -0.53 -28.11
CA PRO A 24 -2.91 -1.96 -28.35
C PRO A 24 -2.92 -2.73 -27.02
N PRO A 25 -3.68 -3.84 -26.92
CA PRO A 25 -3.78 -4.65 -25.70
C PRO A 25 -2.42 -5.10 -25.13
N GLU A 26 -1.44 -5.38 -26.00
CA GLU A 26 -0.07 -5.74 -25.60
C GLU A 26 0.66 -4.63 -24.82
N ARG A 27 0.36 -3.36 -25.11
CA ARG A 27 0.96 -2.23 -24.40
C ARG A 27 0.38 -2.10 -23.00
N TRP A 28 -0.92 -2.38 -22.83
CA TRP A 28 -1.58 -2.46 -21.53
C TRP A 28 -1.03 -3.59 -20.67
N GLN A 29 -0.76 -4.76 -21.26
CA GLN A 29 -0.14 -5.88 -20.54
C GLN A 29 1.26 -5.52 -20.02
N ARG A 30 2.08 -4.82 -20.82
CA ARG A 30 3.40 -4.32 -20.37
C ARG A 30 3.30 -3.29 -19.25
N LEU A 31 2.33 -2.37 -19.33
CA LEU A 31 2.06 -1.38 -18.30
C LEU A 31 1.60 -2.03 -16.98
N LEU A 32 0.74 -3.05 -17.07
CA LEU A 32 0.30 -3.86 -15.93
C LEU A 32 1.49 -4.57 -15.26
N ALA A 33 2.32 -5.28 -16.03
CA ALA A 33 3.50 -5.95 -15.48
C ALA A 33 4.47 -4.98 -14.78
N PHE A 34 4.64 -3.77 -15.33
CA PHE A 34 5.40 -2.71 -14.69
C PHE A 34 4.75 -2.26 -13.37
N HIS A 35 3.43 -2.02 -13.36
CA HIS A 35 2.69 -1.61 -12.16
C HIS A 35 2.71 -2.69 -11.06
N GLU A 36 2.55 -3.97 -11.42
CA GLU A 36 2.66 -5.10 -10.50
C GLU A 36 4.05 -5.18 -9.85
N THR A 37 5.10 -4.93 -10.62
CA THR A 37 6.46 -4.86 -10.08
C THR A 37 6.59 -3.76 -9.02
N GLN A 38 5.97 -2.59 -9.24
CA GLN A 38 5.95 -1.51 -8.25
C GLN A 38 5.10 -1.87 -7.03
N MET A 39 3.93 -2.49 -7.22
CA MET A 39 3.12 -2.99 -6.11
C MET A 39 3.89 -4.00 -5.25
N HIS A 40 4.64 -4.91 -5.86
CA HIS A 40 5.47 -5.88 -5.13
C HIS A 40 6.57 -5.20 -4.30
N ARG A 41 7.23 -4.16 -4.85
CA ARG A 41 8.19 -3.35 -4.08
C ARG A 41 7.54 -2.68 -2.87
N MET A 42 6.34 -2.12 -3.03
CA MET A 42 5.58 -1.53 -1.91
C MET A 42 5.20 -2.57 -0.85
N GLN A 43 4.86 -3.81 -1.26
CA GLN A 43 4.58 -4.89 -0.33
C GLN A 43 5.82 -5.27 0.50
N ASN A 44 6.99 -5.36 -0.13
CA ASN A 44 8.25 -5.64 0.57
C ASN A 44 8.58 -4.55 1.61
N GLU A 45 8.37 -3.28 1.27
CA GLU A 45 8.54 -2.18 2.22
C GLU A 45 7.53 -2.22 3.36
N ARG A 46 6.26 -2.56 3.10
CA ARG A 46 5.25 -2.77 4.14
C ARG A 46 5.63 -3.89 5.09
N LEU A 47 6.17 -5.00 4.57
CA LEU A 47 6.63 -6.12 5.38
C LEU A 47 7.77 -5.70 6.32
N ILE A 48 8.77 -4.99 5.81
CA ILE A 48 9.88 -4.48 6.62
C ILE A 48 9.36 -3.52 7.70
N HIS A 49 8.47 -2.59 7.34
CA HIS A 49 7.86 -1.68 8.31
C HIS A 49 7.07 -2.41 9.39
N LEU A 50 6.33 -3.47 9.03
CA LEU A 50 5.59 -4.29 10.00
C LEU A 50 6.56 -4.99 10.96
N ILE A 51 7.63 -5.60 10.45
CA ILE A 51 8.64 -6.27 11.26
C ILE A 51 9.29 -5.28 12.24
N VAL A 52 9.73 -4.12 11.77
CA VAL A 52 10.33 -3.10 12.63
C VAL A 52 9.32 -2.60 13.68
N THR A 53 8.07 -2.37 13.30
CA THR A 53 7.00 -1.98 14.24
C THR A 53 6.77 -3.04 15.31
N LEU A 54 6.82 -4.33 14.94
CA LEU A 54 6.68 -5.43 15.88
C LEU A 54 7.82 -5.46 16.91
N PHE A 55 9.06 -5.23 16.48
CA PHE A 55 10.20 -5.11 17.40
C PHE A 55 10.05 -3.89 18.33
N VAL A 56 9.67 -2.72 17.79
CA VAL A 56 9.42 -1.52 18.60
C VAL A 56 8.32 -1.77 19.63
N ALA A 57 7.23 -2.42 19.24
CA ALA A 57 6.14 -2.79 20.13
C ALA A 57 6.58 -3.80 21.20
N ALA A 58 7.40 -4.80 20.84
CA ALA A 58 7.94 -5.76 21.79
C ALA A 58 8.83 -5.07 22.84
N PHE A 59 9.75 -4.19 22.42
CA PHE A 59 10.58 -3.43 23.35
C PHE A 59 9.75 -2.48 24.21
N PHE A 60 8.74 -1.82 23.65
CA PHE A 60 7.79 -1.01 24.41
C PHE A 60 7.14 -1.82 25.54
N LEU A 61 6.63 -3.02 25.24
CA LEU A 61 6.00 -3.89 26.25
C LEU A 61 6.99 -4.35 27.33
N LEU A 62 8.23 -4.67 26.97
CA LEU A 62 9.27 -5.04 27.93
C LEU A 62 9.60 -3.89 28.88
N VAL A 63 9.83 -2.69 28.34
CA VAL A 63 10.15 -1.49 29.13
C VAL A 63 8.96 -1.05 29.97
N LEU A 64 7.74 -1.14 29.43
CA LEU A 64 6.50 -0.89 30.16
C LEU A 64 6.35 -1.85 31.34
N GLY A 65 6.49 -3.16 31.10
CA GLY A 65 6.41 -4.18 32.14
C GLY A 65 7.44 -3.96 33.24
N PHE A 66 8.70 -3.66 32.88
CA PHE A 66 9.74 -3.31 33.84
C PHE A 66 9.39 -2.06 34.65
N SER A 67 8.89 -1.01 33.98
CA SER A 67 8.55 0.27 34.63
C SER A 67 7.35 0.16 35.57
N ILE A 68 6.44 -0.79 35.33
CA ILE A 68 5.33 -1.10 36.24
C ILE A 68 5.85 -1.77 37.52
N VAL A 69 6.77 -2.73 37.40
CA VAL A 69 7.32 -3.47 38.55
C VAL A 69 8.32 -2.63 39.35
N ARG A 70 9.13 -1.82 38.67
CA ARG A 70 10.19 -0.96 39.24
C ARG A 70 10.07 0.46 38.66
N PRO A 71 9.15 1.28 39.18
CA PRO A 71 8.97 2.63 38.69
C PRO A 71 10.20 3.48 38.98
N THR A 72 10.90 3.87 37.93
CA THR A 72 12.06 4.77 37.99
C THR A 72 11.87 5.89 36.98
N GLY A 73 12.36 7.09 37.29
CA GLY A 73 12.30 8.24 36.37
C GLY A 73 12.82 7.90 34.95
N PRO A 74 14.01 7.29 34.82
CA PRO A 74 14.53 6.85 33.53
C PRO A 74 13.65 5.80 32.82
N GLY A 75 13.08 4.84 33.56
CA GLY A 75 12.19 3.82 32.98
C GLY A 75 10.93 4.42 32.37
N LEU A 76 10.28 5.34 33.09
CA LEU A 76 9.10 6.06 32.59
C LEU A 76 9.42 6.92 31.36
N ALA A 77 10.56 7.63 31.36
CA ALA A 77 11.00 8.41 30.22
C ALA A 77 11.22 7.50 28.98
N LEU A 78 11.83 6.33 29.17
CA LEU A 78 12.06 5.35 28.12
C LEU A 78 10.73 4.75 27.59
N THR A 79 9.77 4.47 28.48
CA THR A 79 8.42 4.04 28.08
C THR A 79 7.74 5.08 27.20
N LEU A 80 7.78 6.36 27.58
CA LEU A 80 7.20 7.45 26.79
C LEU A 80 7.88 7.62 25.43
N LEU A 81 9.21 7.45 25.38
CA LEU A 81 9.97 7.47 24.13
C LEU A 81 9.51 6.36 23.18
N PHE A 82 9.43 5.11 23.68
CA PHE A 82 8.96 3.99 22.88
C PHE A 82 7.49 4.14 22.47
N LEU A 83 6.65 4.71 23.33
CA LEU A 83 5.25 5.01 23.00
C LEU A 83 5.16 5.99 21.81
N GLY A 84 5.89 7.10 21.86
CA GLY A 84 5.93 8.06 20.77
C GLY A 84 6.47 7.45 19.47
N LEU A 85 7.52 6.64 19.57
CA LEU A 85 8.08 5.93 18.43
C LEU A 85 7.06 4.94 17.82
N LEU A 86 6.39 4.15 18.66
CA LEU A 86 5.36 3.21 18.23
C LEU A 86 4.20 3.95 17.52
N SER A 87 3.71 5.05 18.08
CA SER A 87 2.67 5.86 17.45
C SER A 87 3.11 6.38 16.08
N ALA A 88 4.32 6.90 15.95
CA ALA A 88 4.86 7.38 14.67
C ALA A 88 4.95 6.25 13.62
N TYR A 89 5.40 5.06 14.03
CA TYR A 89 5.48 3.88 13.16
C TYR A 89 4.09 3.38 12.72
N LEU A 90 3.11 3.37 13.62
CA LEU A 90 1.73 3.01 13.28
C LEU A 90 1.14 3.98 12.26
N VAL A 91 1.29 5.30 12.47
CA VAL A 91 0.82 6.31 11.51
C VAL A 91 1.46 6.13 10.14
N HIS A 92 2.77 5.87 10.11
CA HIS A 92 3.49 5.63 8.86
C HIS A 92 2.99 4.36 8.15
N TYR A 93 2.72 3.28 8.89
CA TYR A 93 2.17 2.04 8.37
C TYR A 93 0.78 2.25 7.73
N PHE A 94 -0.15 2.88 8.43
CA PHE A 94 -1.50 3.16 7.91
C PHE A 94 -1.47 4.05 6.65
N ARG A 95 -0.55 5.01 6.58
CA ARG A 95 -0.39 5.85 5.39
C ARG A 95 0.07 5.03 4.17
N LEU A 96 0.90 4.03 4.39
CA LEU A 96 1.40 3.14 3.34
C LEU A 96 0.30 2.18 2.87
N GLU A 97 -0.47 1.62 3.82
CA GLU A 97 -1.63 0.75 3.56
C GLU A 97 -2.64 1.41 2.63
N ASN A 98 -3.08 2.62 2.99
CA ASN A 98 -4.05 3.38 2.22
C ASN A 98 -3.54 3.69 0.80
N GLY A 99 -2.23 3.85 0.64
CA GLY A 99 -1.59 4.04 -0.67
C GLY A 99 -1.70 2.80 -1.56
N VAL A 100 -1.39 1.63 -1.00
CA VAL A 100 -1.47 0.35 -1.71
C VAL A 100 -2.91 0.01 -2.11
N GLN A 101 -3.89 0.28 -1.25
CA GLN A 101 -5.31 0.09 -1.59
C GLN A 101 -5.73 0.87 -2.83
N ARG A 102 -5.34 2.15 -2.95
CA ARG A 102 -5.62 2.94 -4.15
C ARG A 102 -4.98 2.37 -5.41
N TRP A 103 -3.79 1.79 -5.27
CA TRP A 103 -3.08 1.18 -6.40
C TRP A 103 -3.73 -0.12 -6.88
N TYR A 104 -4.33 -0.91 -5.99
CA TYR A 104 -5.12 -2.08 -6.42
C TYR A 104 -6.35 -1.69 -7.25
N HIS A 105 -7.06 -0.62 -6.89
CA HIS A 105 -8.17 -0.13 -7.71
C HIS A 105 -7.69 0.28 -9.12
N LEU A 106 -6.55 0.96 -9.19
CA LEU A 106 -5.94 1.37 -10.45
C LEU A 106 -5.47 0.18 -11.30
N ALA A 107 -4.94 -0.87 -10.66
CA ALA A 107 -4.59 -2.12 -11.32
C ALA A 107 -5.82 -2.79 -11.94
N ASN A 108 -6.96 -2.82 -11.22
CA ASN A 108 -8.21 -3.37 -11.74
C ASN A 108 -8.71 -2.58 -12.96
N GLU A 109 -8.65 -1.24 -12.93
CA GLU A 109 -9.01 -0.40 -14.09
C GLU A 109 -8.12 -0.67 -15.31
N MET A 110 -6.80 -0.84 -15.11
CA MET A 110 -5.89 -1.20 -16.19
C MET A 110 -6.16 -2.61 -16.73
N HIS A 111 -6.53 -3.55 -15.87
CA HIS A 111 -6.83 -4.93 -16.27
C HIS A 111 -8.10 -5.01 -17.14
N GLN A 112 -9.08 -4.15 -16.87
CA GLN A 112 -10.26 -4.00 -17.74
C GLN A 112 -9.90 -3.50 -19.13
N ARG A 113 -9.02 -2.48 -19.22
CA ARG A 113 -8.56 -1.95 -20.51
C ARG A 113 -7.72 -2.95 -21.31
N ALA A 114 -7.04 -3.87 -20.62
CA ALA A 114 -6.28 -4.95 -21.25
C ALA A 114 -7.14 -6.13 -21.75
N GLY A 115 -8.47 -6.10 -21.51
CA GLY A 115 -9.39 -7.18 -21.89
C GLY A 115 -9.33 -8.41 -20.99
N GLY A 116 -8.82 -8.28 -19.75
CA GLY A 116 -8.75 -9.37 -18.78
C GLY A 116 -9.87 -9.34 -17.73
N CYS A 117 -9.79 -10.24 -16.74
CA CYS A 117 -10.72 -10.31 -15.59
C CYS A 117 -10.44 -9.19 -14.56
N GLY A 118 -11.35 -8.22 -14.41
CA GLY A 118 -11.25 -7.16 -13.42
C GLY A 118 -12.50 -7.04 -12.54
N ALA A 119 -12.38 -6.39 -11.40
CA ALA A 119 -13.53 -6.02 -10.58
C ALA A 119 -13.38 -4.56 -10.11
N LEU A 120 -14.36 -3.72 -10.43
CA LEU A 120 -14.46 -2.39 -9.85
C LEU A 120 -15.15 -2.51 -8.50
N TYR A 121 -14.42 -2.13 -7.45
CA TYR A 121 -14.93 -2.02 -6.09
C TYR A 121 -15.15 -0.54 -5.80
N GLN A 122 -16.35 -0.03 -6.08
CA GLN A 122 -16.76 1.34 -5.77
C GLN A 122 -17.96 1.30 -4.83
N ASP A 123 -17.89 2.03 -3.71
CA ASP A 123 -19.01 2.26 -2.79
C ASP A 123 -19.79 0.98 -2.39
N GLY A 124 -19.05 -0.09 -2.07
CA GLY A 124 -19.65 -1.37 -1.63
C GLY A 124 -20.33 -2.18 -2.73
N LYS A 125 -20.25 -1.75 -4.00
CA LYS A 125 -20.75 -2.50 -5.16
C LYS A 125 -19.59 -3.13 -5.92
N VAL A 126 -19.79 -4.39 -6.33
CA VAL A 126 -18.85 -5.13 -7.19
C VAL A 126 -19.46 -5.17 -8.59
N ALA A 127 -18.78 -4.53 -9.54
CA ALA A 127 -19.08 -4.69 -10.97
C ALA A 127 -18.03 -5.65 -11.56
N PRO A 128 -18.36 -6.95 -11.77
CA PRO A 128 -17.44 -7.89 -12.38
C PRO A 128 -17.25 -7.54 -13.86
N VAL A 129 -16.01 -7.53 -14.31
CA VAL A 129 -15.64 -7.44 -15.73
C VAL A 129 -14.97 -8.75 -16.10
N LEU A 130 -15.72 -9.59 -16.80
CA LEU A 130 -15.24 -10.87 -17.32
C LEU A 130 -14.82 -10.68 -18.79
N PRO A 131 -13.73 -11.31 -19.24
CA PRO A 131 -13.41 -11.38 -20.66
C PRO A 131 -14.56 -12.04 -21.40
N GLU A 132 -14.92 -11.52 -22.57
CA GLU A 132 -15.94 -12.17 -23.40
C GLU A 132 -15.51 -13.60 -23.74
N PRO A 133 -16.45 -14.57 -23.74
CA PRO A 133 -16.13 -15.94 -24.13
C PRO A 133 -15.55 -15.91 -25.54
N LYS A 134 -14.31 -16.39 -25.67
CA LYS A 134 -13.67 -16.57 -26.98
C LYS A 134 -14.54 -17.55 -27.78
N PRO A 135 -14.91 -17.23 -29.05
CA PRO A 135 -15.81 -18.06 -29.86
C PRO A 135 -15.23 -19.45 -30.15
#